data_AF-A0A699U171-F1
#
_entry.id   AF-A0A699U171-F1
#
_cell.length_a   1.000
_cell.length_b   1.000
_cell.length_c   1.000
_cell.angle_alpha   90.00
_cell.angle_beta   90.00
_cell.angle_gamma   90.00
#
_symmetry.space_group_name_H-M   'P 1'
#
loop_
_entity.id
_entity.type
_entity.pdbx_description
1 polymer ?
#
loop_
_entity_poly.entity_id
_entity_poly.type
_entity_poly.pdbx_seq_one_letter_code
_entity_poly.pdbx_strand_id
1 'polypeptide(L)'
;ITLVNAETQVDAELHGRKDDDNDAIKDVSAAESAVFDDEEVTMTMAQTLIKMKAKKARLHNEQMAKRLHDEEIEQATTREKQEKYDLERAKVLQQQYDDKQENIDWNDVDEQMQEKHLDNIRKYQSLKRKLIFIAQARKNMIVYLKNTTRYNMKYFRGMTYDKVRPIFEREYNKV
;
A
#
# COMPACT_ATOMS: atom_id res chain seq x y z
N ILE A 1 6.81 28.58 15.47
CA ILE A 1 6.88 30.05 15.37
C ILE A 1 5.60 30.49 14.65
N THR A 2 4.77 31.18 15.43
CA THR A 2 3.68 32.12 15.07
C THR A 2 2.52 31.62 14.20
N LEU A 3 1.44 31.29 14.92
CA LEU A 3 0.03 31.42 14.52
C LEU A 3 -0.31 32.89 14.24
N VAL A 4 -1.09 33.18 13.20
CA VAL A 4 -2.06 34.28 13.21
C VAL A 4 -3.33 33.82 12.49
N ASN A 5 -4.36 33.57 13.30
CA ASN A 5 -5.76 33.53 12.92
C ASN A 5 -6.24 34.97 12.63
N ALA A 6 -7.19 35.11 11.71
CA ALA A 6 -8.20 36.16 11.77
C ALA A 6 -9.52 35.59 11.22
N GLU A 7 -10.41 35.22 12.14
CA GLU A 7 -11.87 35.20 11.97
C GLU A 7 -12.32 36.62 11.53
N THR A 8 -13.40 36.81 10.79
CA THR A 8 -14.76 37.21 11.24
C THR A 8 -15.34 37.97 10.00
N GLN A 9 -16.63 38.11 9.67
CA GLN A 9 -17.89 37.92 10.36
C GLN A 9 -19.02 37.96 9.30
N VAL A 10 -20.15 37.40 9.67
CA VAL A 10 -21.46 37.48 9.00
C VAL A 10 -22.01 38.90 9.14
N ASP A 11 -22.79 39.40 8.17
CA ASP A 11 -24.16 39.89 8.42
C ASP A 11 -24.76 40.66 7.23
N ALA A 12 -26.06 40.43 7.10
CA ALA A 12 -26.99 40.97 6.14
C ALA A 12 -27.39 42.40 6.50
N GLU A 13 -27.71 43.22 5.50
CA GLU A 13 -28.65 44.33 5.71
C GLU A 13 -29.45 44.65 4.44
N LEU A 14 -30.77 44.45 4.56
CA LEU A 14 -31.79 45.00 3.68
C LEU A 14 -31.86 46.51 3.88
N HIS A 15 -31.91 47.29 2.79
CA HIS A 15 -32.43 48.65 2.87
C HIS A 15 -33.38 48.94 1.71
N GLY A 16 -34.62 49.24 2.07
CA GLY A 16 -35.72 49.49 1.14
C GLY A 16 -35.86 50.95 0.69
N ARG A 17 -36.72 51.09 -0.34
CA ARG A 17 -37.57 52.22 -0.78
C ARG A 17 -36.98 53.62 -0.87
N LYS A 18 -37.18 54.25 -2.05
CA LYS A 18 -37.90 55.53 -2.18
C LYS A 18 -38.73 55.56 -3.46
N ASP A 19 -40.00 55.90 -3.29
CA ASP A 19 -40.95 56.36 -4.30
C ASP A 19 -40.55 57.76 -4.82
N ASP A 20 -41.14 58.21 -5.93
CA ASP A 20 -41.52 59.61 -6.28
C ASP A 20 -41.92 59.64 -7.77
N ASP A 21 -43.23 59.67 -8.07
CA ASP A 21 -44.03 60.86 -8.45
C ASP A 21 -44.00 61.13 -9.96
N ASN A 22 -45.06 60.76 -10.70
CA ASN A 22 -46.19 61.61 -11.05
C ASN A 22 -45.78 62.91 -11.78
N ASP A 23 -45.86 62.90 -13.11
CA ASP A 23 -46.27 64.12 -13.80
C ASP A 23 -47.14 63.80 -15.02
N ALA A 24 -48.26 64.52 -15.08
CA ALA A 24 -49.36 64.31 -16.00
C ALA A 24 -49.09 65.01 -17.33
N ILE A 25 -49.41 64.35 -18.46
CA ILE A 25 -49.75 65.07 -19.70
C ILE A 25 -51.08 64.56 -20.26
N LYS A 26 -51.87 65.57 -20.55
CA LYS A 26 -53.30 65.66 -20.81
C LYS A 26 -53.59 65.48 -22.29
N ASP A 27 -54.32 64.41 -22.59
CA ASP A 27 -55.61 64.39 -23.28
C ASP A 27 -55.73 64.75 -24.79
N VAL A 28 -56.71 64.03 -25.38
CA VAL A 28 -57.45 64.29 -26.64
C VAL A 28 -56.82 63.86 -27.97
N SER A 29 -57.32 62.76 -28.53
CA SER A 29 -58.33 62.84 -29.61
C SER A 29 -58.70 61.44 -30.11
N ALA A 30 -59.97 61.11 -29.92
CA ALA A 30 -60.65 60.00 -30.56
C ALA A 30 -60.61 60.20 -32.08
N ALA A 31 -59.94 59.28 -32.78
CA ALA A 31 -60.04 59.10 -34.22
C ALA A 31 -60.36 57.63 -34.47
N GLU A 32 -61.60 57.41 -34.91
CA GLU A 32 -62.08 56.32 -35.74
C GLU A 32 -61.59 54.90 -35.39
N SER A 33 -62.49 54.17 -34.73
CA SER A 33 -62.49 52.71 -34.66
C SER A 33 -62.58 52.13 -36.08
N ALA A 34 -61.42 51.99 -36.73
CA ALA A 34 -61.19 50.90 -37.65
C ALA A 34 -60.72 49.72 -36.80
N VAL A 35 -61.60 48.74 -36.61
CA VAL A 35 -61.30 47.48 -35.93
C VAL A 35 -60.21 46.76 -36.73
N PHE A 36 -58.95 47.03 -36.42
CA PHE A 36 -57.83 46.16 -36.71
C PHE A 36 -57.68 45.23 -35.52
N ASP A 37 -57.58 43.93 -35.76
CA ASP A 37 -57.44 42.90 -34.73
C ASP A 37 -56.08 43.03 -34.01
N ASP A 38 -56.00 43.92 -33.02
CA ASP A 38 -54.82 44.23 -32.19
C ASP A 38 -54.27 42.99 -31.43
N GLU A 39 -55.13 41.98 -31.28
CA GLU A 39 -54.82 40.69 -30.67
C GLU A 39 -53.94 39.80 -31.59
N GLU A 40 -54.08 39.87 -32.92
CA GLU A 40 -53.22 39.10 -33.84
C GLU A 40 -51.78 39.64 -33.90
N VAL A 41 -51.62 40.97 -33.88
CA VAL A 41 -50.31 41.63 -33.91
C VAL A 41 -49.53 41.36 -32.62
N THR A 42 -50.19 41.47 -31.47
CA THR A 42 -49.60 41.17 -30.16
C THR A 42 -49.25 39.69 -30.00
N MET A 43 -50.10 38.77 -30.47
CA MET A 43 -49.80 37.33 -30.50
C MET A 43 -48.60 37.00 -31.39
N THR A 44 -48.48 37.63 -32.56
CA THR A 44 -47.35 37.43 -33.48
C THR A 44 -46.02 37.90 -32.87
N MET A 45 -46.03 39.03 -32.16
CA MET A 45 -44.85 39.53 -31.43
C MET A 45 -44.48 38.61 -30.25
N ALA A 46 -45.46 38.10 -29.51
CA ALA A 46 -45.23 37.13 -28.45
C ALA A 46 -44.64 35.81 -28.99
N GLN A 47 -45.17 35.28 -30.09
CA GLN A 47 -44.67 34.07 -30.74
C GLN A 47 -43.23 34.22 -31.24
N THR A 48 -42.88 35.36 -31.85
CA THR A 48 -41.50 35.63 -32.29
C THR A 48 -40.52 35.74 -31.12
N LEU A 49 -40.91 36.40 -30.02
CA LEU A 49 -40.14 36.44 -28.78
C LEU A 49 -39.89 35.04 -28.20
N ILE A 50 -40.91 34.17 -28.17
CA ILE A 50 -40.77 32.77 -27.73
C ILE A 50 -39.79 32.01 -28.64
N LYS A 51 -39.92 32.18 -29.96
CA LYS A 51 -39.05 31.52 -30.94
C LYS A 51 -37.59 32.00 -30.82
N MET A 52 -37.36 33.29 -30.59
CA MET A 52 -36.01 33.83 -30.34
C MET A 52 -35.43 33.29 -29.02
N LYS A 53 -36.21 33.25 -27.94
CA LYS A 53 -35.78 32.67 -26.66
C LYS A 53 -35.42 31.19 -26.80
N ALA A 54 -36.22 30.43 -27.53
CA ALA A 54 -35.94 29.02 -27.83
C ALA A 54 -34.66 28.85 -28.67
N LYS A 55 -34.47 29.69 -29.71
CA LYS A 55 -33.27 29.64 -30.56
C LYS A 55 -31.99 30.03 -29.79
N LYS A 56 -32.07 31.05 -28.91
CA LYS A 56 -30.98 31.46 -28.03
C LYS A 56 -30.59 30.35 -27.06
N ALA A 57 -31.57 29.66 -26.46
CA ALA A 57 -31.32 28.52 -25.58
C ALA A 57 -30.64 27.36 -26.32
N ARG A 58 -31.09 27.03 -27.54
CA ARG A 58 -30.45 25.99 -28.37
C ARG A 58 -29.00 26.31 -28.71
N LEU A 59 -28.71 27.54 -29.12
CA LEU A 59 -27.35 27.97 -29.46
C LEU A 59 -26.43 27.95 -28.23
N HIS A 60 -26.94 28.35 -27.07
CA HIS A 60 -26.19 28.27 -25.82
C HIS A 60 -25.88 26.82 -25.43
N ASN A 61 -26.87 25.92 -25.51
CA ASN A 61 -26.68 24.50 -25.24
C ASN A 61 -25.66 23.86 -26.19
N GLU A 62 -25.69 24.20 -27.47
CA GLU A 62 -24.71 23.72 -28.46
C GLU A 62 -23.29 24.20 -28.14
N GLN A 63 -23.14 25.45 -27.69
CA GLN A 63 -21.85 26.00 -27.27
C GLN A 63 -21.32 25.30 -26.01
N MET A 64 -22.21 25.00 -25.05
CA MET A 64 -21.84 24.24 -23.84
C MET A 64 -21.39 22.82 -24.20
N ALA A 65 -22.07 22.15 -25.14
CA ALA A 65 -21.68 20.82 -25.60
C ALA A 65 -20.31 20.80 -26.27
N LYS A 66 -19.99 21.80 -27.11
CA LYS A 66 -18.67 21.90 -27.75
C LYS A 66 -17.55 22.08 -26.73
N ARG A 67 -17.74 22.96 -25.74
CA ARG A 67 -16.75 23.18 -24.66
C ARG A 67 -16.53 21.93 -23.81
N LEU A 68 -17.60 21.19 -23.49
CA LEU A 68 -17.51 19.94 -22.74
C LEU A 68 -16.67 18.90 -23.50
N HIS A 69 -16.89 18.75 -24.81
CA HIS A 69 -16.11 17.82 -25.62
C HIS A 69 -14.63 18.21 -25.69
N ASP A 70 -14.31 19.49 -25.88
CA ASP A 70 -12.92 19.94 -25.93
C ASP A 70 -12.19 19.72 -24.58
N GLU A 71 -12.86 19.95 -23.45
CA GLU A 71 -12.34 19.72 -22.09
C GLU A 71 -12.16 18.23 -21.77
N GLU A 72 -13.11 17.37 -22.17
CA GLU A 72 -13.00 15.91 -22.06
C GLU A 72 -11.81 15.36 -22.85
N ILE A 73 -11.56 15.91 -24.05
CA ILE A 73 -10.40 15.52 -24.88
C ILE A 73 -9.10 15.91 -24.20
N GLU A 74 -8.96 17.15 -23.71
CA GLU A 74 -7.78 17.59 -22.94
C GLU A 74 -7.53 16.69 -21.72
N GLN A 75 -8.58 16.39 -20.94
CA GLN A 75 -8.48 15.53 -19.78
C GLN A 75 -8.09 14.09 -20.15
N ALA A 76 -8.61 13.55 -21.25
CA ALA A 76 -8.22 12.23 -21.74
C ALA A 76 -6.73 12.19 -22.12
N THR A 77 -6.21 13.22 -22.80
CA THR A 77 -4.79 13.26 -23.18
C THR A 77 -3.83 13.37 -21.99
N THR A 78 -4.23 14.04 -20.90
CA THR A 78 -3.42 14.12 -19.68
C THR A 78 -3.42 12.80 -18.90
N ARG A 79 -4.57 12.13 -18.80
CA ARG A 79 -4.68 10.78 -18.21
C ARG A 79 -3.88 9.75 -19.00
N GLU A 80 -3.97 9.76 -20.32
CA GLU A 80 -3.22 8.83 -21.18
C GLU A 80 -1.69 8.97 -21.02
N LYS A 81 -1.19 10.21 -20.92
CA LYS A 81 0.23 10.47 -20.63
C LYS A 81 0.66 9.91 -19.28
N GLN A 82 -0.18 10.07 -18.25
CA GLN A 82 0.08 9.56 -16.91
C GLN A 82 0.07 8.02 -16.88
N GLU A 83 -0.94 7.39 -17.48
CA GLU A 83 -1.04 5.93 -17.55
C GLU A 83 0.14 5.31 -18.29
N LYS A 84 0.61 5.95 -19.37
CA LYS A 84 1.79 5.49 -20.10
C LYS A 84 3.06 5.56 -19.24
N TYR A 85 3.24 6.63 -18.47
CA TYR A 85 4.36 6.77 -17.54
C TYR A 85 4.33 5.69 -16.45
N ASP A 86 3.16 5.45 -15.85
CA ASP A 86 2.99 4.44 -14.81
C ASP A 86 3.22 3.02 -15.35
N LEU A 87 2.77 2.73 -16.59
CA LEU A 87 3.02 1.47 -17.28
C LEU A 87 4.50 1.25 -17.56
N GLU A 88 5.23 2.28 -18.00
CA GLU A 88 6.66 2.20 -18.27
C GLU A 88 7.46 1.96 -16.98
N ARG A 89 7.08 2.64 -15.89
CA ARG A 89 7.67 2.42 -14.56
C ARG A 89 7.44 1.00 -14.05
N ALA A 90 6.23 0.46 -14.25
CA ALA A 90 5.92 -0.92 -13.88
C ALA A 90 6.77 -1.93 -14.66
N LYS A 91 6.97 -1.71 -15.97
CA LYS A 91 7.84 -2.57 -16.80
C LYS A 91 9.30 -2.55 -16.35
N VAL A 92 9.85 -1.37 -16.06
CA VAL A 92 11.23 -1.25 -15.53
C VAL A 92 11.38 -2.00 -14.22
N LEU A 93 10.41 -1.89 -13.32
CA LEU A 93 10.43 -2.62 -12.05
C LEU A 93 10.37 -4.14 -12.28
N GLN A 94 9.50 -4.61 -13.17
CA GLN A 94 9.39 -6.03 -13.51
C GLN A 94 10.74 -6.56 -14.03
N GLN A 95 11.35 -5.85 -14.98
CA GLN A 95 12.63 -6.25 -15.56
C GLN A 95 13.76 -6.26 -14.51
N GLN A 96 13.75 -5.31 -13.57
CA GLN A 96 14.71 -5.31 -12.45
C GLN A 96 14.55 -6.53 -11.52
N TYR A 97 13.33 -7.06 -11.35
CA TYR A 97 13.10 -8.29 -10.58
C TYR A 97 13.56 -9.53 -11.34
N ASP A 98 13.26 -9.60 -12.64
CA ASP A 98 13.64 -10.71 -13.50
C ASP A 98 15.18 -10.82 -13.60
N ASP A 99 15.88 -9.70 -13.83
CA ASP A 99 17.36 -9.63 -13.85
C ASP A 99 17.98 -10.07 -12.51
N LYS A 100 17.35 -9.74 -11.39
CA LYS A 100 17.82 -10.15 -10.05
C LYS A 100 17.58 -11.63 -9.79
N GLN A 101 16.53 -12.23 -10.33
CA GLN A 101 16.27 -13.65 -10.19
C GLN A 101 17.19 -14.49 -11.08
N GLU A 102 17.47 -14.04 -12.30
CA GLU A 102 18.39 -14.72 -13.22
C GLU A 102 19.84 -14.70 -12.71
N ASN A 103 20.21 -13.72 -11.87
CA ASN A 103 21.54 -13.64 -11.26
C ASN A 103 21.70 -14.47 -9.96
N ILE A 104 20.66 -15.16 -9.50
CA ILE A 104 20.79 -16.11 -8.39
C ILE A 104 21.14 -17.46 -8.98
N ASP A 105 22.37 -17.91 -8.74
CA ASP A 105 22.77 -19.30 -9.01
C ASP A 105 22.08 -20.22 -7.99
N TRP A 106 20.90 -20.72 -8.37
CA TRP A 106 20.12 -21.64 -7.55
C TRP A 106 20.87 -22.94 -7.23
N ASN A 107 21.88 -23.32 -8.02
CA ASN A 107 22.71 -24.49 -7.71
C ASN A 107 23.65 -24.23 -6.54
N ASP A 108 24.27 -23.04 -6.45
CA ASP A 108 25.13 -22.66 -5.33
C ASP A 108 24.33 -22.59 -4.01
N VAL A 109 23.11 -22.05 -4.08
CA VAL A 109 22.19 -22.01 -2.94
C VAL A 109 21.78 -23.41 -2.47
N ASP A 110 21.47 -24.31 -3.40
CA ASP A 110 21.12 -25.70 -3.08
C ASP A 110 22.32 -26.49 -2.54
N GLU A 111 23.50 -26.33 -3.15
CA GLU A 111 24.74 -26.97 -2.72
C GLU A 111 25.12 -26.54 -1.28
N GLN A 112 25.02 -25.24 -0.98
CA GLN A 112 25.25 -24.71 0.37
C GLN A 112 24.24 -25.26 1.39
N MET A 113 22.99 -25.48 0.99
CA MET A 113 21.95 -26.07 1.85
C MET A 113 22.25 -27.55 2.12
N GLN A 114 22.60 -28.32 1.09
CA GLN A 114 22.94 -29.74 1.20
C GLN A 114 24.20 -29.95 2.05
N GLU A 115 25.24 -29.15 1.85
CA GLU A 115 26.49 -29.22 2.62
C GLU A 115 26.22 -29.04 4.11
N LYS A 116 25.47 -27.99 4.49
CA LYS A 116 25.09 -27.73 5.89
C LYS A 116 24.28 -28.90 6.50
N HIS A 117 23.37 -29.48 5.74
CA HIS A 117 22.58 -30.63 6.19
C HIS A 117 23.45 -31.87 6.44
N LEU A 118 24.34 -32.21 5.50
CA LEU A 118 25.26 -33.34 5.63
C LEU A 118 26.23 -33.16 6.81
N ASP A 119 26.77 -31.96 6.98
CA ASP A 119 27.68 -31.62 8.08
C ASP A 119 27.03 -31.78 9.44
N ASN A 120 25.78 -31.34 9.58
CA ASN A 120 25.02 -31.46 10.82
C ASN A 120 24.74 -32.93 11.16
N ILE A 121 24.38 -33.75 10.17
CA ILE A 121 24.20 -35.20 10.34
C ILE A 121 25.51 -35.85 10.82
N ARG A 122 26.64 -35.50 10.18
CA ARG A 122 27.96 -36.04 10.53
C ARG A 122 28.39 -35.64 11.94
N LYS A 123 28.17 -34.39 12.35
CA LYS A 123 28.46 -33.89 13.70
C LYS A 123 27.64 -34.64 14.77
N TYR A 124 26.33 -34.80 14.55
CA TYR A 124 25.46 -35.52 15.47
C TYR A 124 25.88 -36.99 15.66
N GLN A 125 26.14 -37.71 14.56
CA GLN A 125 26.59 -39.09 14.63
C GLN A 125 27.93 -39.21 15.37
N SER A 126 28.86 -38.28 15.14
CA SER A 126 30.16 -38.24 15.82
C SER A 126 30.01 -38.06 17.33
N LEU A 127 29.11 -37.17 17.78
CA LEU A 127 28.83 -36.96 19.21
C LEU A 127 28.23 -38.21 19.86
N LYS A 128 27.25 -38.84 19.19
CA LYS A 128 26.65 -40.09 19.68
C LYS A 128 27.70 -41.20 19.83
N ARG A 129 28.58 -41.39 18.84
CA ARG A 129 29.69 -42.36 18.90
C ARG A 129 30.67 -42.04 20.03
N LYS A 130 31.02 -40.77 20.24
CA LYS A 130 31.90 -40.33 21.35
C LYS A 130 31.30 -40.70 22.71
N LEU A 131 30.00 -40.44 22.93
CA LEU A 131 29.32 -40.80 24.18
C LEU A 131 29.34 -42.31 24.44
N ILE A 132 29.14 -43.12 23.39
CA ILE A 132 29.23 -44.59 23.48
C ILE A 132 30.65 -45.02 23.88
N PHE A 133 31.68 -44.45 23.25
CA PHE A 133 33.07 -44.77 23.57
C PHE A 133 33.45 -44.37 25.00
N ILE A 134 33.02 -43.19 25.46
CA ILE A 134 33.25 -42.72 26.83
C ILE A 134 32.58 -43.64 27.85
N ALA A 135 31.33 -44.04 27.61
CA ALA A 135 30.61 -44.97 28.49
C ALA A 135 31.30 -46.36 28.52
N GLN A 136 31.76 -46.84 27.38
CA GLN A 136 32.49 -48.11 27.27
C GLN A 136 33.85 -48.05 27.99
N ALA A 137 34.62 -46.99 27.79
CA ALA A 137 35.90 -46.77 28.47
C ALA A 137 35.71 -46.69 29.98
N ARG A 138 34.70 -45.94 30.45
CA ARG A 138 34.33 -45.90 31.87
C ARG A 138 34.02 -47.29 32.42
N LYS A 139 33.25 -48.10 31.69
CA LYS A 139 32.91 -49.46 32.11
C LYS A 139 34.16 -50.32 32.26
N ASN A 140 35.08 -50.26 31.30
CA ASN A 140 36.34 -51.00 31.33
C ASN A 140 37.21 -50.57 32.53
N MET A 141 37.32 -49.26 32.81
CA MET A 141 38.06 -48.74 33.96
C MET A 141 37.51 -49.23 35.30
N ILE A 142 36.18 -49.22 35.48
CA ILE A 142 35.53 -49.71 36.70
C ILE A 142 35.78 -51.21 36.89
N VAL A 143 35.74 -51.99 35.80
CA VAL A 143 36.03 -53.43 35.85
C VAL A 143 37.46 -53.69 36.31
N TYR A 144 38.44 -52.96 35.77
CA TYR A 144 39.83 -53.05 36.24
C TYR A 144 39.94 -52.75 37.73
N LEU A 145 39.39 -51.61 38.19
CA LEU A 145 39.44 -51.18 39.58
C LEU A 145 38.77 -52.17 40.55
N LYS A 146 37.71 -52.85 40.10
CA LYS A 146 37.06 -53.93 40.85
C LYS A 146 38.02 -55.12 41.02
N ASN A 147 38.71 -55.51 39.96
CA ASN A 147 39.60 -56.68 39.96
C ASN A 147 40.85 -56.47 40.81
N THR A 148 41.29 -55.23 41.02
CA THR A 148 42.38 -54.90 41.95
C THR A 148 41.98 -55.12 43.43
N THR A 149 40.78 -55.66 43.72
CA THR A 149 40.18 -55.98 45.04
C THR A 149 40.04 -54.81 46.03
N ARG A 150 40.44 -53.59 45.64
CA ARG A 150 40.49 -52.42 46.51
C ARG A 150 39.23 -51.54 46.46
N TYR A 151 38.39 -51.66 45.42
CA TYR A 151 37.27 -50.72 45.21
C TYR A 151 35.89 -51.39 45.07
N ASN A 152 34.92 -50.87 45.82
CA ASN A 152 33.52 -51.28 45.75
C ASN A 152 32.80 -50.71 44.50
N MET A 153 32.07 -51.55 43.75
CA MET A 153 31.31 -51.12 42.56
C MET A 153 30.30 -50.00 42.86
N LYS A 154 29.69 -50.03 44.06
CA LYS A 154 28.73 -49.01 44.51
C LYS A 154 29.32 -47.60 44.52
N TYR A 155 30.63 -47.47 44.74
CA TYR A 155 31.32 -46.18 44.76
C TYR A 155 31.30 -45.51 43.38
N PHE A 156 31.52 -46.26 42.29
CA PHE A 156 31.55 -45.71 40.94
C PHE A 156 30.16 -45.57 40.29
N ARG A 157 29.10 -46.00 40.99
CA ARG A 157 27.73 -45.89 40.49
C ARG A 157 27.37 -44.41 40.35
N GLY A 158 26.97 -44.00 39.15
CA GLY A 158 26.65 -42.60 38.86
C GLY A 158 27.86 -41.65 38.68
N MET A 159 29.10 -42.08 38.89
CA MET A 159 30.27 -41.22 38.60
C MET A 159 30.46 -40.96 37.11
N THR A 160 30.82 -39.76 36.68
CA THR A 160 31.16 -39.50 35.27
C THR A 160 32.53 -40.07 34.92
N TYR A 161 32.83 -40.22 33.62
CA TYR A 161 34.12 -40.68 33.13
C TYR A 161 35.28 -39.87 33.71
N ASP A 162 35.15 -38.53 33.76
CA ASP A 162 36.19 -37.62 34.23
C ASP A 162 36.54 -37.80 35.72
N LYS A 163 35.62 -38.35 36.52
CA LYS A 163 35.87 -38.66 37.94
C LYS A 163 36.50 -40.04 38.13
N VAL A 164 36.14 -41.01 37.28
CA VAL A 164 36.68 -42.37 37.34
C VAL A 164 38.11 -42.43 36.80
N ARG A 165 38.38 -41.68 35.71
CA ARG A 165 39.68 -41.64 35.03
C ARG A 165 40.88 -41.37 35.96
N PRO A 166 40.91 -40.32 36.80
CA PRO A 166 42.06 -40.05 37.66
C PRO A 166 42.28 -41.12 38.74
N ILE A 167 41.21 -41.81 39.17
CA ILE A 167 41.32 -42.92 40.11
C ILE A 167 41.96 -44.13 39.43
N PHE A 168 41.51 -44.44 38.21
CA PHE A 168 42.09 -45.48 37.38
C PHE A 168 43.58 -45.21 37.10
N GLU A 169 43.94 -44.00 36.66
CA GLU A 169 45.34 -43.64 36.37
C GLU A 169 46.23 -43.77 37.61
N ARG A 170 45.73 -43.37 38.80
CA ARG A 170 46.47 -43.53 40.06
C ARG A 170 46.72 -45.00 40.41
N GLU A 171 45.78 -45.91 40.16
CA GLU A 171 46.01 -47.34 40.42
C GLU A 171 46.83 -48.01 39.33
N TYR A 172 46.60 -47.66 38.07
CA TYR A 172 47.31 -48.23 36.92
C TYR A 172 48.81 -47.90 36.96
N ASN A 173 49.16 -46.66 37.32
CA ASN A 173 50.55 -46.20 37.39
C ASN A 173 51.28 -46.58 38.69
N LYS A 174 50.65 -47.35 39.60
CA LYS A 174 51.31 -47.91 40.80
C LYS A 174 52.08 -49.21 40.50
N VAL A 175 51.83 -49.80 39.34
CA VAL A 175 52.51 -51.01 38.84
C VAL A 175 53.68 -50.56 37.98
#